data_AF-A0A1H5SCX9-F1
#
_entry.id   AF-A0A1H5SCX9-F1
#
_cell.length_a   1.000
_cell.length_b   1.000
_cell.length_c   1.000
_cell.angle_alpha   90.00
_cell.angle_beta   90.00
_cell.angle_gamma   90.00
#
_symmetry.space_group_name_H-M   'P 1'
#
loop_
_entity.id
_entity.type
_entity.pdbx_description
1 polymer ?
#
loop_
_entity_poly.entity_id
_entity_poly.type
_entity_poly.pdbx_seq_one_letter_code
_entity_poly.pdbx_strand_id
1 'polypeptide(L)'
;MTQEVTNFGRFYATFNKIPYSGDREDLKKEMVEKVTLGRTGSLREVTKREYQDLCEGLEKIYPANRIKELAREELRRQRSICLRLMQKLGIDTTDWNRINAFCQDGRIAGKQFRDITSEELEQLTKKLRSIERKGGLRSLDEGPKAKIVNIN
;
A
#
# COMPACT_ATOMS: atom_id res chain seq x y z
N MET A 1 -35.76 -5.00 0.94
CA MET A 1 -35.27 -6.40 0.89
C MET A 1 -34.78 -6.76 2.28
N THR A 2 -35.15 -7.94 2.78
CA THR A 2 -34.63 -8.43 4.07
C THR A 2 -33.20 -8.90 3.86
N GLN A 3 -32.26 -8.42 4.68
CA GLN A 3 -30.86 -8.83 4.60
C GLN A 3 -30.73 -10.33 4.91
N GLU A 4 -30.29 -11.13 3.95
CA GLU A 4 -30.18 -12.59 4.12
C GLU A 4 -28.84 -13.04 4.73
N VAL A 5 -27.78 -12.25 4.54
CA VAL A 5 -26.42 -12.55 5.02
C VAL A 5 -26.02 -11.50 6.05
N THR A 6 -25.66 -11.95 7.25
CA THR A 6 -25.28 -11.07 8.37
C THR A 6 -23.82 -11.21 8.79
N ASN A 7 -23.11 -12.22 8.27
CA ASN A 7 -21.70 -12.48 8.58
C ASN A 7 -20.86 -12.51 7.29
N PHE A 8 -19.89 -11.61 7.20
CA PHE A 8 -19.01 -11.43 6.04
C PHE A 8 -17.56 -11.90 6.30
N GLY A 9 -17.32 -12.62 7.39
CA GLY A 9 -15.97 -13.02 7.80
C GLY A 9 -15.23 -13.86 6.76
N ARG A 10 -15.94 -14.77 6.07
CA ARG A 10 -15.35 -15.61 4.99
C ARG A 10 -14.83 -14.75 3.85
N PHE A 11 -15.63 -13.79 3.37
CA PHE A 11 -15.20 -12.85 2.33
C PHE A 11 -13.95 -12.08 2.77
N TYR A 12 -13.99 -11.46 3.96
CA TYR A 12 -12.87 -10.63 4.45
C TYR A 12 -11.60 -11.44 4.76
N ALA A 13 -11.71 -12.73 5.08
CA ALA A 13 -10.56 -13.61 5.32
C ALA A 13 -9.66 -13.80 4.09
N THR A 14 -10.24 -13.71 2.89
CA THR A 14 -9.53 -13.79 1.60
C THR A 14 -9.28 -12.38 1.05
N PHE A 15 -10.32 -11.54 1.03
CA PHE A 15 -10.28 -10.19 0.46
C PHE A 15 -9.16 -9.32 1.04
N ASN A 16 -8.99 -9.30 2.36
CA ASN A 16 -7.97 -8.45 3.01
C ASN A 16 -6.53 -8.84 2.68
N LYS A 17 -6.32 -10.04 2.12
CA LYS A 17 -5.00 -10.54 1.75
C LYS A 17 -4.66 -10.27 0.28
N ILE A 18 -5.64 -9.89 -0.53
CA ILE A 18 -5.42 -9.57 -1.94
C ILE A 18 -4.63 -8.25 -1.99
N PRO A 19 -3.42 -8.25 -2.57
CA PRO A 19 -2.66 -7.03 -2.73
C PRO A 19 -3.35 -6.16 -3.78
N TYR A 20 -3.61 -4.91 -3.43
CA TYR A 20 -4.27 -3.94 -4.29
C TYR A 20 -3.72 -2.55 -4.00
N SER A 21 -3.32 -1.83 -5.05
CA SER A 21 -2.87 -0.45 -4.96
C SER A 21 -4.00 0.48 -5.42
N GLY A 22 -4.90 0.82 -4.50
CA GLY A 22 -6.09 1.65 -4.76
C GLY A 22 -7.03 1.66 -3.56
N ASP A 23 -8.25 2.17 -3.76
CA ASP A 23 -9.27 2.15 -2.72
C ASP A 23 -9.85 0.73 -2.55
N ARG A 24 -9.76 0.20 -1.33
CA ARG A 24 -10.28 -1.14 -1.02
C ARG A 24 -11.81 -1.19 -1.12
N GLU A 25 -12.50 -0.10 -0.81
CA GLU A 25 -13.96 -0.08 -0.91
C GLU A 25 -14.41 -0.15 -2.37
N ASP A 26 -13.67 0.47 -3.29
CA ASP A 26 -13.93 0.36 -4.73
C ASP A 26 -13.71 -1.07 -5.24
N LEU A 27 -12.62 -1.74 -4.84
CA LEU A 27 -12.38 -3.13 -5.21
C LEU A 27 -13.49 -4.05 -4.69
N LYS A 28 -13.91 -3.87 -3.43
CA LYS A 28 -15.02 -4.62 -2.85
C LYS A 28 -16.30 -4.40 -3.65
N LYS A 29 -16.62 -3.14 -3.96
CA LYS A 29 -17.81 -2.75 -4.72
C LYS A 29 -17.81 -3.43 -6.09
N GLU A 30 -16.70 -3.38 -6.82
CA GLU A 30 -16.56 -4.01 -8.14
C GLU A 30 -16.79 -5.53 -8.08
N MET A 31 -16.27 -6.21 -7.06
CA MET A 31 -16.48 -7.64 -6.87
C MET A 31 -17.95 -7.99 -6.60
N VAL A 32 -18.63 -7.20 -5.78
CA VAL A 32 -20.05 -7.39 -5.47
C VAL A 32 -20.93 -7.07 -6.68
N GLU A 33 -20.64 -6.01 -7.42
CA GLU A 33 -21.37 -5.67 -8.65
C GLU A 33 -21.23 -6.79 -9.69
N LYS A 34 -20.05 -7.38 -9.84
CA LYS A 34 -19.83 -8.50 -10.77
C LYS A 34 -20.68 -9.73 -10.45
N VAL A 35 -20.74 -10.15 -9.18
CA VAL A 35 -21.52 -11.35 -8.81
C VAL A 35 -23.03 -11.10 -8.84
N THR A 36 -23.46 -9.86 -8.57
CA THR A 36 -24.88 -9.47 -8.58
C THR A 36 -25.36 -8.92 -9.92
N LEU A 37 -24.50 -8.96 -10.96
CA LEU A 37 -24.78 -8.43 -12.29
C LEU A 37 -25.22 -6.95 -12.27
N GLY A 38 -24.58 -6.15 -11.43
CA GLY A 38 -24.81 -4.70 -11.29
C GLY A 38 -26.00 -4.33 -10.40
N ARG A 39 -26.68 -5.30 -9.78
CA ARG A 39 -27.83 -5.03 -8.90
C ARG A 39 -27.46 -4.26 -7.65
N THR A 40 -26.28 -4.51 -7.07
CA THR A 40 -25.78 -3.80 -5.88
C THR A 40 -24.26 -3.89 -5.79
N GLY A 41 -23.66 -2.92 -5.10
CA GLY A 41 -22.25 -2.96 -4.67
C GLY A 41 -22.07 -3.30 -3.19
N SER A 42 -23.15 -3.60 -2.47
CA SER A 42 -23.15 -3.82 -1.02
C SER A 42 -23.30 -5.29 -0.68
N LEU A 43 -22.37 -5.82 0.12
CA LEU A 43 -22.47 -7.17 0.71
C LEU A 43 -23.74 -7.37 1.55
N ARG A 44 -24.39 -6.30 2.03
CA ARG A 44 -25.64 -6.43 2.80
C ARG A 44 -26.86 -6.68 1.93
N GLU A 45 -26.75 -6.47 0.63
CA GLU A 45 -27.83 -6.56 -0.33
C GLU A 45 -27.70 -7.78 -1.26
N VAL A 46 -26.69 -8.63 -1.03
CA VAL A 46 -26.53 -9.91 -1.73
C VAL A 46 -27.42 -10.99 -1.11
N THR A 47 -27.88 -11.91 -1.94
CA THR A 47 -28.53 -13.15 -1.53
C THR A 47 -27.50 -14.12 -0.95
N LYS A 48 -27.95 -15.14 -0.20
CA LYS A 48 -27.04 -16.19 0.31
C LYS A 48 -26.26 -16.89 -0.81
N ARG A 49 -26.91 -17.11 -1.96
CA ARG A 49 -26.29 -17.76 -3.12
C ARG A 49 -25.20 -16.90 -3.74
N GLU A 50 -25.48 -15.64 -4.04
CA GLU A 50 -24.48 -14.71 -4.57
C GLU A 50 -23.29 -14.55 -3.61
N TYR A 51 -23.54 -14.56 -2.30
CA TYR A 51 -22.46 -14.52 -1.30
C TYR A 51 -21.58 -15.78 -1.32
N GLN A 52 -22.17 -16.97 -1.47
CA GLN A 52 -21.43 -18.22 -1.61
C GLN A 52 -20.59 -18.21 -2.90
N ASP A 53 -21.22 -17.87 -4.03
CA ASP A 53 -20.56 -17.79 -5.34
C ASP A 53 -19.38 -16.79 -5.31
N LEU A 54 -19.55 -15.66 -4.63
CA LEU A 54 -18.50 -14.65 -4.43
C LEU A 54 -17.31 -15.19 -3.63
N CYS A 55 -17.58 -15.85 -2.50
CA CYS A 55 -16.52 -16.40 -1.66
C CYS A 55 -15.75 -17.53 -2.38
N GLU A 56 -16.47 -18.43 -3.05
CA GLU A 56 -15.87 -19.54 -3.80
C GLU A 56 -15.06 -19.05 -4.99
N GLY A 57 -15.59 -18.07 -5.73
CA GLY A 57 -14.88 -17.41 -6.82
C GLY A 57 -13.57 -16.77 -6.34
N LEU A 58 -13.61 -16.05 -5.20
CA LEU A 58 -12.43 -15.43 -4.60
C LEU A 58 -11.39 -16.47 -4.17
N GLU A 59 -11.81 -17.53 -3.49
CA GLU A 59 -10.92 -18.60 -3.03
C GLU A 59 -10.29 -19.37 -4.20
N LYS A 60 -11.02 -19.52 -5.32
CA LYS A 60 -10.53 -20.17 -6.54
C LYS A 60 -9.53 -19.30 -7.32
N ILE A 61 -9.78 -18.00 -7.42
CA ILE A 61 -8.88 -17.06 -8.13
C ILE A 61 -7.64 -16.75 -7.28
N TYR A 62 -7.82 -16.66 -5.96
CA TYR A 62 -6.77 -16.30 -5.01
C TYR A 62 -6.54 -17.43 -3.99
N PRO A 63 -6.04 -18.59 -4.41
CA PRO A 63 -5.60 -19.60 -3.46
C PRO A 63 -4.45 -19.03 -2.61
N ALA A 64 -4.26 -19.56 -1.40
CA ALA A 64 -3.29 -19.03 -0.42
C ALA A 64 -1.87 -18.86 -1.00
N ASN A 65 -1.44 -19.74 -1.90
CA ASN A 65 -0.15 -19.63 -2.58
C ASN A 65 -0.09 -18.45 -3.54
N ARG A 66 -1.16 -18.20 -4.31
CA ARG A 66 -1.27 -17.06 -5.23
C ARG A 66 -1.28 -15.74 -4.48
N ILE A 67 -1.98 -15.67 -3.35
CA ILE A 67 -1.98 -14.49 -2.46
C ILE A 67 -0.55 -14.17 -2.00
N LYS A 68 0.21 -15.18 -1.56
CA LYS A 68 1.61 -15.00 -1.14
C LYS A 68 2.51 -14.53 -2.29
N GLU A 69 2.30 -15.08 -3.49
CA GLU A 69 3.05 -14.69 -4.69
C GLU A 69 2.79 -13.23 -5.06
N LEU A 70 1.53 -12.84 -5.16
CA LEU A 70 1.14 -11.46 -5.48
C LEU A 70 1.65 -10.47 -4.43
N ALA A 71 1.62 -10.84 -3.14
CA ALA A 71 2.17 -9.98 -2.08
C ALA A 71 3.70 -9.78 -2.23
N ARG A 72 4.42 -10.81 -2.65
CA ARG A 72 5.86 -10.71 -2.96
C ARG A 72 6.12 -9.86 -4.20
N GLU A 73 5.30 -9.98 -5.24
CA GLU A 73 5.37 -9.16 -6.44
C GLU A 73 5.15 -7.68 -6.12
N GLU A 74 4.11 -7.36 -5.36
CA GLU A 74 3.82 -6.00 -4.96
C GLU A 74 4.94 -5.42 -4.09
N LEU A 75 5.46 -6.20 -3.13
CA LEU A 75 6.60 -5.78 -2.32
C LEU A 75 7.84 -5.49 -3.18
N ARG A 76 8.13 -6.34 -4.17
CA ARG A 76 9.22 -6.12 -5.14
C ARG A 76 8.99 -4.85 -5.97
N ARG A 77 7.76 -4.63 -6.43
CA ARG A 77 7.37 -3.44 -7.21
C ARG A 77 7.58 -2.17 -6.39
N GLN A 78 7.06 -2.13 -5.17
CA GLN A 78 7.21 -0.98 -4.26
C GLN A 78 8.68 -0.69 -3.92
N ARG A 79 9.47 -1.73 -3.65
CA ARG A 79 10.92 -1.59 -3.42
C ARG A 79 11.62 -1.00 -4.63
N SER A 80 11.32 -1.49 -5.83
CA SER A 80 11.87 -0.95 -7.09
C SER A 80 11.52 0.53 -7.28
N ILE A 81 10.29 0.93 -6.96
CA ILE A 81 9.87 2.34 -7.01
C ILE A 81 10.68 3.19 -6.03
N CYS A 82 10.84 2.74 -4.78
CA CYS A 82 11.62 3.45 -3.77
C CYS A 82 13.09 3.61 -4.21
N LEU A 83 13.73 2.53 -4.66
CA LEU A 83 15.11 2.57 -5.15
C LEU A 83 15.26 3.56 -6.32
N ARG A 84 14.36 3.53 -7.29
CA ARG A 84 14.39 4.48 -8.41
C ARG A 84 14.23 5.93 -7.95
N LEU A 85 13.40 6.19 -6.95
CA LEU A 85 13.26 7.54 -6.37
C LEU A 85 14.51 7.97 -5.60
N MET A 86 15.10 7.07 -4.82
CA MET A 86 16.37 7.32 -4.12
C MET A 86 17.48 7.65 -5.12
N GLN A 87 17.57 6.91 -6.23
CA GLN A 87 18.53 7.16 -7.29
C GLN A 87 18.37 8.57 -7.90
N LYS A 88 17.13 9.01 -8.15
CA LYS A 88 16.85 10.37 -8.62
C LYS A 88 17.24 11.45 -7.62
N LEU A 89 17.21 11.14 -6.32
CA LEU A 89 17.68 12.03 -5.26
C LEU A 89 19.21 12.03 -5.11
N GLY A 90 19.93 11.28 -5.94
CA GLY A 90 21.39 11.20 -5.92
C GLY A 90 21.96 10.13 -4.98
N ILE A 91 21.12 9.25 -4.46
CA ILE A 91 21.57 8.12 -3.63
C ILE A 91 22.04 7.01 -4.56
N ASP A 92 23.27 6.55 -4.38
CA ASP A 92 23.80 5.41 -5.09
C ASP A 92 23.11 4.12 -4.63
N THR A 93 22.25 3.57 -5.48
CA THR A 93 21.47 2.37 -5.21
C THR A 93 22.20 1.07 -5.56
N THR A 94 23.46 1.15 -6.01
CA THR A 94 24.32 -0.03 -6.16
C THR A 94 25.01 -0.42 -4.85
N ASP A 95 25.10 0.53 -3.89
CA ASP A 95 25.66 0.31 -2.56
C ASP A 95 24.56 0.15 -1.49
N TRP A 96 24.42 -1.08 -0.98
CA TRP A 96 23.46 -1.42 0.06
C TRP A 96 23.69 -0.67 1.38
N ASN A 97 24.93 -0.29 1.71
CA ASN A 97 25.22 0.47 2.92
C ASN A 97 24.67 1.89 2.82
N ARG A 98 24.79 2.52 1.65
CA ARG A 98 24.22 3.86 1.40
C ARG A 98 22.69 3.85 1.46
N ILE A 99 22.06 2.84 0.85
CA ILE A 99 20.61 2.67 0.92
C ILE A 99 20.17 2.52 2.38
N ASN A 100 20.83 1.64 3.14
CA ASN A 100 20.47 1.39 4.53
C ASN A 100 20.70 2.60 5.43
N ALA A 101 21.84 3.28 5.30
CA ALA A 101 22.12 4.49 6.07
C ALA A 101 21.05 5.57 5.85
N PHE A 102 20.63 5.77 4.60
CA PHE A 102 19.57 6.71 4.26
C PHE A 102 18.21 6.30 4.85
N CYS A 103 17.84 5.02 4.77
CA CYS A 103 16.56 4.55 5.29
C CYS A 103 16.51 4.49 6.82
N GLN A 104 17.65 4.24 7.47
CA GLN A 104 17.77 4.18 8.93
C GLN A 104 17.63 5.54 9.60
N ASP A 105 17.78 6.66 8.88
CA ASP A 105 17.47 7.97 9.43
C ASP A 105 15.99 8.03 9.86
N GLY A 106 15.73 8.41 11.11
CA GLY A 106 14.39 8.55 11.67
C GLY A 106 13.54 9.61 10.95
N ARG A 107 14.17 10.58 10.29
CA ARG A 107 13.53 11.54 9.40
C ARG A 107 13.14 10.93 8.05
N ILE A 108 13.52 9.69 7.73
CA ILE A 108 13.15 8.96 6.51
C ILE A 108 12.24 7.79 6.84
N ALA A 109 12.78 6.66 7.31
CA ALA A 109 12.02 5.45 7.67
C ALA A 109 12.43 4.83 9.02
N GLY A 110 13.61 5.19 9.58
CA GLY A 110 14.07 4.68 10.87
C GLY A 110 14.47 3.21 10.91
N LYS A 111 14.57 2.53 9.75
CA LYS A 111 14.82 1.08 9.64
C LYS A 111 15.68 0.75 8.42
N GLN A 112 16.30 -0.43 8.41
CA GLN A 112 16.97 -0.94 7.22
C GLN A 112 15.96 -1.15 6.09
N PHE A 113 16.35 -0.92 4.84
CA PHE A 113 15.44 -0.97 3.70
C PHE A 113 14.76 -2.34 3.53
N ARG A 114 15.46 -3.42 3.89
CA ARG A 114 14.93 -4.79 3.84
C ARG A 114 13.80 -5.06 4.85
N ASP A 115 13.77 -4.31 5.94
CA ASP A 115 12.83 -4.49 7.06
C ASP A 115 11.59 -3.59 6.92
N ILE A 116 11.55 -2.73 5.90
CA ILE A 116 10.41 -1.86 5.60
C ILE A 116 9.26 -2.70 5.03
N THR A 117 8.11 -2.61 5.67
CA THR A 117 6.87 -3.28 5.27
C THR A 117 6.23 -2.63 4.04
N SER A 118 5.24 -3.29 3.43
CA SER A 118 4.55 -2.75 2.25
C SER A 118 3.86 -1.40 2.51
N GLU A 119 3.24 -1.24 3.69
CA GLU A 119 2.60 0.01 4.08
C GLU A 119 3.63 1.12 4.30
N GLU A 120 4.72 0.82 4.99
CA GLU A 120 5.82 1.77 5.21
C GLU A 120 6.52 2.14 3.88
N LEU A 121 6.63 1.23 2.90
CA LEU A 121 7.16 1.53 1.56
C LEU A 121 6.25 2.49 0.78
N GLU A 122 4.93 2.40 0.94
CA GLU A 122 4.00 3.36 0.34
C GLU A 122 4.19 4.76 0.95
N GLN A 123 4.29 4.84 2.27
CA GLN A 123 4.57 6.09 2.98
C GLN A 123 5.94 6.67 2.57
N LEU A 124 6.96 5.82 2.50
CA LEU A 124 8.30 6.20 2.05
C LEU A 124 8.25 6.74 0.62
N THR A 125 7.51 6.09 -0.28
CA THR A 125 7.32 6.57 -1.67
C THR A 125 6.74 7.98 -1.70
N LYS A 126 5.68 8.25 -0.92
CA LYS A 126 5.07 9.59 -0.81
C LYS A 126 6.08 10.62 -0.30
N LYS A 127 6.88 10.24 0.70
CA LYS A 127 7.92 11.07 1.30
C LYS A 127 9.05 11.41 0.32
N LEU A 128 9.58 10.42 -0.40
CA LEU A 128 10.63 10.62 -1.40
C LEU A 128 10.16 11.56 -2.51
N ARG A 129 8.92 11.41 -2.99
CA ARG A 129 8.31 12.34 -3.94
C ARG A 129 8.12 13.74 -3.38
N SER A 130 7.85 13.87 -2.09
CA SER A 130 7.80 15.19 -1.43
C SER A 130 9.17 15.84 -1.36
N ILE A 131 10.22 15.08 -1.03
CA ILE A 131 11.61 15.57 -1.02
C ILE A 131 12.04 15.98 -2.44
N GLU A 132 11.77 15.15 -3.44
CA GLU A 132 12.05 15.44 -4.85
C GLU A 132 11.40 16.78 -5.27
N ARG A 133 10.12 16.98 -4.95
CA ARG A 133 9.40 18.24 -5.23
C ARG A 133 9.96 19.46 -4.49
N LYS A 134 10.58 19.27 -3.32
CA LYS A 134 11.15 20.36 -2.50
C LYS A 134 12.59 20.72 -2.87
N GLY A 135 13.10 20.22 -4.00
CA GLY A 135 14.46 20.50 -4.47
C GLY A 135 15.50 19.48 -4.02
N GLY A 136 15.07 18.28 -3.61
CA GLY A 136 15.96 17.17 -3.26
C GLY A 136 16.48 17.22 -1.82
N LEU A 137 17.54 16.45 -1.55
CA LEU A 137 18.03 16.19 -0.20
C LEU A 137 18.57 17.43 0.54
N ARG A 138 18.90 18.52 -0.17
CA ARG A 138 19.32 19.80 0.43
C ARG A 138 18.30 20.39 1.42
N SER A 139 17.03 20.02 1.27
CA SER A 139 15.94 20.46 2.16
C SER A 139 15.87 19.71 3.50
N LEU A 140 16.61 18.62 3.68
CA LEU A 140 16.69 17.86 4.95
C LEU A 140 17.82 18.36 5.88
N ASP A 141 18.85 18.98 5.30
CA ASP A 141 19.97 19.59 6.03
C ASP A 141 19.59 20.97 6.59
N GLU A 142 18.65 21.66 5.96
CA GLU A 142 18.00 22.84 6.54
C GLU A 142 16.97 22.40 7.59
N GLY A 143 17.45 22.05 8.78
CA GLY A 143 16.62 21.98 9.99
C GLY A 143 15.78 23.26 10.16
N PRO A 144 14.74 23.25 11.01
CA PRO A 144 13.85 24.41 11.17
C PRO A 144 14.69 25.65 11.42
N LYS A 145 14.72 26.59 10.47
CA LYS A 145 15.39 27.88 10.62
C LYS A 145 14.78 28.53 11.84
N ALA A 146 15.52 28.56 12.94
CA ALA A 146 15.13 29.31 14.12
C ALA A 146 14.80 30.72 13.65
N LYS A 147 13.56 31.15 13.89
CA LYS A 147 13.17 32.55 13.66
C LYS A 147 14.09 33.36 14.57
N ILE A 148 15.12 33.98 14.00
CA ILE A 148 15.84 35.04 14.69
C ILE A 148 14.83 36.17 14.79
N VAL A 149 14.21 36.28 15.96
CA VAL A 149 13.40 37.44 16.33
C VAL A 149 14.40 38.57 16.57
N ASN A 150 14.65 39.38 15.55
CA ASN A 150 15.36 40.64 15.75
C ASN A 150 14.43 41.56 16.55
N ILE A 151 14.75 41.72 17.83
CA ILE A 151 14.26 42.82 18.65
C ILE A 151 15.31 43.92 18.53
N ASN A 152 14.96 45.01 17.86
CA ASN A 152 15.56 46.32 18.06
C ASN A 152 14.46 47.37 17.90
#